data_AF-A0A6P7G601-F1
#
_entry.id   AF-A0A6P7G601-F1
#
_cell.length_a   1.000
_cell.length_b   1.000
_cell.length_c   1.000
_cell.angle_alpha   90.00
_cell.angle_beta   90.00
_cell.angle_gamma   90.00
#
_symmetry.space_group_name_H-M   'P 1'
#
loop_
_entity.id
_entity.type
_entity.pdbx_description
1 polymer ?
#
loop_
_entity_poly.entity_id
_entity_poly.type
_entity_poly.pdbx_seq_one_letter_code
_entity_poly.pdbx_strand_id
1 'polypeptide(L)'
;MTTDKKMIQEFVLEQDNELRFEVESKNEKVYLILKSGTAEIFGTELVKAKTYEFLSGAKVAVFTWHGCVVEVKGKTDVIYTAKETPMVIYSNCHAALEILRSEAEKENKRGPIAMIVGPGDVGKSTICRVLLNYAARMVRRPISVDLDVGQGHISIPGTIGALVVERPAGIEEGFSQEAPLVYNFGHKSPQSNINLYGILVDQLAAMVKERLEVNKKSKFIFF
;
A
#
# COMPACT_ATOMS: atom_id res chain seq x y z
N MET A 1 13.16 -35.37 19.26
CA MET A 1 12.69 -34.80 17.98
C MET A 1 11.23 -34.42 18.16
N THR A 2 10.97 -33.28 18.80
CA THR A 2 9.64 -32.71 18.95
C THR A 2 9.28 -32.03 17.64
N THR A 3 8.48 -32.70 16.83
CA THR A 3 7.87 -32.12 15.64
C THR A 3 6.87 -31.09 16.13
N ASP A 4 7.28 -29.81 16.15
CA ASP A 4 6.36 -28.69 16.28
C ASP A 4 5.31 -28.82 15.18
N LYS A 5 4.15 -29.37 15.52
CA LYS A 5 2.93 -29.22 14.72
C LYS A 5 2.54 -27.74 14.77
N LYS A 6 3.27 -26.90 14.04
CA LYS A 6 2.81 -25.56 13.71
C LYS A 6 1.42 -25.74 13.10
N MET A 7 0.40 -25.13 13.70
CA MET A 7 -0.98 -25.23 13.22
C MET A 7 -1.01 -24.79 11.75
N ILE A 8 -1.35 -25.73 10.87
CA ILE A 8 -1.58 -25.47 9.45
C ILE A 8 -3.10 -25.39 9.30
N GLN A 9 -3.58 -24.27 8.79
CA GLN A 9 -4.99 -24.05 8.49
C GLN A 9 -5.14 -23.66 7.03
N GLU A 10 -6.12 -24.25 6.36
CA GLU A 10 -6.40 -23.98 4.96
C GLU A 10 -7.76 -23.28 4.86
N PHE A 11 -7.80 -22.19 4.12
CA PHE A 11 -8.98 -21.35 3.98
C PHE A 11 -9.38 -21.28 2.52
N VAL A 12 -10.64 -21.66 2.26
CA VAL A 12 -11.29 -21.48 0.97
C VAL A 12 -12.02 -20.14 1.02
N LEU A 13 -11.57 -19.18 0.22
CA LEU A 13 -12.20 -17.88 0.08
C LEU A 13 -13.06 -17.89 -1.18
N GLU A 14 -14.34 -17.55 -1.02
CA GLU A 14 -15.25 -17.27 -2.14
C GLU A 14 -14.88 -15.91 -2.77
N GLN A 15 -15.46 -15.63 -3.93
CA GLN A 15 -15.35 -14.33 -4.59
C GLN A 15 -15.76 -13.19 -3.64
N ASP A 16 -15.00 -12.09 -3.70
CA ASP A 16 -15.20 -10.84 -2.96
C ASP A 16 -15.04 -10.94 -1.43
N ASN A 17 -14.54 -12.07 -0.93
CA ASN A 17 -14.17 -12.25 0.47
C ASN A 17 -12.70 -11.92 0.73
N GLU A 18 -12.38 -11.61 1.99
CA GLU A 18 -11.00 -11.52 2.47
C GLU A 18 -10.75 -12.32 3.75
N LEU A 19 -9.57 -12.94 3.85
CA LEU A 19 -9.05 -13.50 5.08
C LEU A 19 -8.31 -12.42 5.85
N ARG A 20 -8.79 -12.08 7.06
CA ARG A 20 -8.11 -11.18 7.98
C ARG A 20 -7.42 -11.98 9.05
N PHE A 21 -6.14 -11.71 9.28
CA PHE A 21 -5.43 -12.27 10.42
C PHE A 21 -4.44 -11.28 11.04
N GLU A 22 -4.19 -11.47 12.32
CA GLU A 22 -3.27 -10.67 13.12
C GLU A 22 -2.24 -11.56 13.81
N VAL A 23 -1.01 -11.06 13.89
CA VAL A 23 0.12 -11.68 14.58
C VAL A 23 0.55 -10.74 15.69
N GLU A 24 -0.04 -10.82 16.87
CA GLU A 24 0.26 -9.96 18.03
C GLU A 24 1.31 -10.60 18.95
N SER A 25 1.30 -11.93 19.06
CA SER A 25 2.21 -12.68 19.93
C SER A 25 3.69 -12.42 19.58
N LYS A 26 4.49 -12.07 20.61
CA LYS A 26 5.93 -11.78 20.45
C LYS A 26 6.70 -13.01 19.96
N ASN A 27 7.64 -12.80 19.05
CA ASN A 27 8.48 -13.82 18.41
C ASN A 27 7.73 -14.89 17.60
N GLU A 28 6.43 -14.73 17.37
CA GLU A 28 5.69 -15.59 16.44
C GLU A 28 5.92 -15.17 14.99
N LYS A 29 5.86 -16.17 14.11
CA LYS A 29 5.95 -16.02 12.67
C LYS A 29 4.82 -16.78 12.02
N VAL A 30 4.10 -16.10 11.14
CA VAL A 30 3.03 -16.71 10.34
C VAL A 30 3.44 -16.72 8.88
N TYR A 31 3.22 -17.85 8.23
CA TYR A 31 3.51 -18.04 6.82
C TYR A 31 2.20 -18.18 6.05
N LEU A 32 2.08 -17.44 4.95
CA LEU A 32 0.94 -17.52 4.04
C LEU A 32 1.41 -18.09 2.69
N ILE A 33 0.64 -19.03 2.14
CA ILE A 33 0.89 -19.61 0.82
C ILE A 33 -0.41 -19.62 0.02
N LEU A 34 -0.40 -19.05 -1.19
CA LEU A 34 -1.50 -19.19 -2.14
C LEU A 34 -1.42 -20.58 -2.81
N LYS A 35 -2.44 -21.42 -2.60
CA LYS A 35 -2.50 -22.80 -3.12
C LYS A 35 -3.19 -22.86 -4.47
N SER A 36 -4.27 -22.13 -4.66
CA SER A 36 -5.05 -22.07 -5.91
C SER A 36 -5.83 -20.75 -6.04
N GLY A 37 -6.27 -20.44 -7.25
CA GLY A 37 -6.98 -19.19 -7.56
C GLY A 37 -6.07 -17.97 -7.59
N THR A 38 -6.66 -16.79 -7.41
CA THR A 38 -5.96 -15.50 -7.39
C THR A 38 -6.28 -14.76 -6.10
N ALA A 39 -5.29 -14.13 -5.48
CA ALA A 39 -5.48 -13.35 -4.28
C ALA A 39 -4.51 -12.16 -4.26
N GLU A 40 -4.83 -11.13 -3.49
CA GLU A 40 -4.01 -9.95 -3.31
C GLU A 40 -3.99 -9.48 -1.86
N ILE A 41 -2.88 -8.87 -1.46
CA ILE A 41 -2.73 -8.18 -0.17
C ILE A 41 -2.55 -6.70 -0.47
N PHE A 42 -3.54 -5.90 -0.07
CA PHE A 42 -3.56 -4.45 -0.31
C PHE A 42 -3.24 -4.05 -1.76
N GLY A 43 -3.75 -4.82 -2.73
CA GLY A 43 -3.57 -4.62 -4.17
C GLY A 43 -2.31 -5.24 -4.79
N THR A 44 -1.40 -5.81 -3.99
CA THR A 44 -0.26 -6.61 -4.48
C THR A 44 -0.70 -8.05 -4.69
N GLU A 45 -0.58 -8.57 -5.92
CA GLU A 45 -0.93 -9.95 -6.26
C GLU A 45 -0.03 -10.98 -5.56
N LEU A 46 -0.65 -12.06 -5.07
CA LEU A 46 0.05 -13.21 -4.53
C LEU A 46 0.51 -14.15 -5.64
N VAL A 47 1.75 -14.63 -5.52
CA VAL A 47 2.31 -15.64 -6.42
C VAL A 47 1.99 -17.02 -5.87
N LYS A 48 1.39 -17.88 -6.70
CA LYS A 48 1.06 -19.26 -6.34
C LYS A 48 2.30 -20.02 -5.85
N ALA A 49 2.14 -20.78 -4.78
CA ALA A 49 3.18 -21.58 -4.11
C ALA A 49 4.38 -20.77 -3.55
N LYS A 50 4.35 -19.44 -3.61
CA LYS A 50 5.31 -18.60 -2.88
C LYS A 50 4.90 -18.50 -1.41
N THR A 51 5.88 -18.64 -0.53
CA THR A 51 5.71 -18.43 0.91
C THR A 51 5.98 -16.97 1.24
N TYR A 52 5.05 -16.35 1.96
CA TYR A 52 5.18 -15.00 2.50
C TYR A 52 5.27 -15.07 4.02
N GLU A 53 6.22 -14.36 4.61
CA GLU A 53 6.48 -14.36 6.05
C GLU A 53 5.93 -13.09 6.71
N PHE A 54 5.16 -13.27 7.77
CA PHE A 54 4.61 -12.18 8.59
C PHE A 54 5.11 -12.30 10.02
N LEU A 55 5.67 -11.20 10.51
CA LEU A 55 6.24 -11.09 11.86
C LEU A 55 5.20 -10.54 12.86
N SER A 56 5.55 -10.60 14.14
CA SER A 56 4.80 -9.95 15.22
C SER A 56 4.54 -8.45 14.91
N GLY A 57 3.30 -8.01 15.13
CA GLY A 57 2.76 -6.71 14.77
C GLY A 57 1.98 -6.69 13.43
N ALA A 58 2.04 -7.76 12.63
CA ALA A 58 1.39 -7.77 11.32
C ALA A 58 -0.14 -7.87 11.43
N LYS A 59 -0.84 -6.97 10.71
CA LYS A 59 -2.28 -7.03 10.46
C LYS A 59 -2.50 -7.16 8.96
N VAL A 60 -3.03 -8.29 8.53
CA VAL A 60 -3.06 -8.69 7.10
C VAL A 60 -4.49 -8.95 6.67
N ALA A 61 -4.83 -8.47 5.47
CA ALA A 61 -6.06 -8.81 4.77
C ALA A 61 -5.71 -9.39 3.39
N VAL A 62 -6.06 -10.66 3.16
CA VAL A 62 -5.88 -11.37 1.90
C VAL A 62 -7.21 -11.41 1.17
N PHE A 63 -7.35 -10.61 0.13
CA PHE A 63 -8.59 -10.46 -0.63
C PHE A 63 -8.56 -11.25 -1.93
N THR A 64 -9.72 -11.71 -2.43
CA THR A 64 -9.82 -12.35 -3.75
C THR A 64 -11.03 -11.86 -4.55
N TRP A 65 -10.80 -11.52 -5.82
CA TRP A 65 -11.85 -11.15 -6.78
C TRP A 65 -12.57 -12.35 -7.41
N HIS A 66 -11.99 -13.54 -7.35
CA HIS A 66 -12.48 -14.71 -8.13
C HIS A 66 -12.56 -15.99 -7.30
N GLY A 67 -12.18 -15.92 -6.02
CA GLY A 67 -12.01 -17.07 -5.15
C GLY A 67 -10.59 -17.64 -5.18
N CYS A 68 -10.16 -18.14 -4.03
CA CYS A 68 -8.84 -18.74 -3.87
C CYS A 68 -8.79 -19.71 -2.70
N VAL A 69 -7.73 -20.52 -2.65
CA VAL A 69 -7.38 -21.31 -1.46
C VAL A 69 -6.03 -20.84 -0.94
N VAL A 70 -5.99 -20.44 0.33
CA VAL A 70 -4.78 -19.99 1.02
C VAL A 70 -4.49 -20.87 2.22
N GLU A 71 -3.22 -21.17 2.42
CA GLU A 71 -2.72 -21.94 3.54
C GLU A 71 -1.99 -21.00 4.49
N VAL A 72 -2.40 -20.99 5.76
CA VAL A 72 -1.79 -20.23 6.85
C VAL A 72 -1.10 -21.21 7.79
N LYS A 73 0.20 -20.98 8.05
CA LYS A 73 1.00 -21.78 8.98
C LYS A 73 1.54 -20.91 10.11
N GLY A 74 1.32 -21.32 11.34
CA GLY A 74 1.80 -20.61 12.53
C GLY A 74 0.65 -20.17 13.42
N LYS A 75 0.98 -19.52 14.53
CA LYS A 75 0.00 -19.06 15.50
C LYS A 75 -0.46 -17.65 15.15
N THR A 76 -1.76 -17.49 14.92
CA THR A 76 -2.44 -16.20 14.76
C THR A 76 -3.27 -15.90 15.99
N ASP A 77 -3.30 -14.65 16.43
CA ASP A 77 -4.11 -14.22 17.59
C ASP A 77 -5.58 -14.03 17.18
N VAL A 78 -5.79 -13.51 15.97
CA VAL A 78 -7.10 -13.37 15.33
C VAL A 78 -7.00 -13.90 13.90
N ILE A 79 -7.96 -14.72 13.47
CA ILE A 79 -8.10 -15.14 12.07
C ILE A 79 -9.57 -15.40 11.73
N TYR A 80 -10.09 -14.72 10.71
CA TYR A 80 -11.47 -14.91 10.24
C TYR A 80 -11.63 -14.46 8.78
N THR A 81 -12.66 -14.98 8.12
CA THR A 81 -13.06 -14.54 6.77
C THR A 81 -14.10 -13.45 6.88
N ALA A 82 -13.83 -12.28 6.29
CA ALA A 82 -14.78 -11.19 6.14
C ALA A 82 -15.43 -11.25 4.75
N LYS A 83 -16.75 -11.15 4.70
CA LYS A 83 -17.55 -11.14 3.46
C LYS A 83 -17.90 -9.74 2.99
N GLU A 84 -17.96 -8.79 3.91
CA GLU A 84 -18.26 -7.39 3.59
C GLU A 84 -16.95 -6.59 3.59
N THR A 85 -16.56 -6.11 2.40
CA THR A 85 -15.33 -5.38 2.21
C THR A 85 -15.58 -4.12 1.36
N PRO A 86 -14.83 -3.03 1.60
CA PRO A 86 -14.91 -1.83 0.77
C PRO A 86 -14.11 -1.96 -0.55
N MET A 87 -13.62 -3.16 -0.92
CA MET A 87 -12.70 -3.34 -2.06
C MET A 87 -13.31 -2.93 -3.39
N VAL A 88 -14.61 -3.15 -3.60
CA VAL A 88 -15.34 -2.68 -4.79
C VAL A 88 -15.29 -1.14 -4.89
N ILE A 89 -15.42 -0.45 -3.76
CA ILE A 89 -15.35 1.03 -3.72
C ILE A 89 -13.94 1.48 -4.12
N TYR A 90 -12.90 0.83 -3.59
CA TYR A 90 -11.51 1.16 -3.93
C TYR A 90 -11.20 0.90 -5.41
N SER A 91 -11.70 -0.20 -5.96
CA SER A 91 -11.59 -0.53 -7.39
C SER A 91 -12.29 0.53 -8.26
N ASN A 92 -13.51 0.93 -7.91
CA ASN A 92 -14.24 1.98 -8.62
C ASN A 92 -13.54 3.34 -8.54
N CYS A 93 -12.99 3.71 -7.37
CA CYS A 93 -12.17 4.90 -7.20
C CYS A 93 -10.94 4.87 -8.12
N HIS A 94 -10.24 3.73 -8.20
CA HIS A 94 -9.10 3.57 -9.08
C HIS A 94 -9.50 3.71 -10.56
N ALA A 95 -10.59 3.07 -10.98
CA ALA A 95 -11.11 3.14 -12.34
C ALA A 95 -11.46 4.59 -12.74
N ALA A 96 -12.12 5.34 -11.85
CA ALA A 96 -12.40 6.76 -12.08
C ALA A 96 -11.12 7.60 -12.24
N LEU A 97 -10.11 7.37 -11.40
CA LEU A 97 -8.80 8.03 -11.53
C LEU A 97 -8.11 7.67 -12.86
N GLU A 98 -8.28 6.45 -13.34
CA GLU A 98 -7.68 6.01 -14.59
C GLU A 98 -8.33 6.63 -15.83
N ILE A 99 -9.65 6.83 -15.81
CA ILE A 99 -10.37 7.61 -16.84
C ILE A 99 -9.80 9.02 -16.90
N LEU A 100 -9.67 9.69 -15.75
CA LEU A 100 -9.09 11.04 -15.66
C LEU A 100 -7.63 11.09 -16.15
N ARG A 101 -6.82 10.06 -15.85
CA ARG A 101 -5.44 9.96 -16.37
C ARG A 101 -5.43 9.85 -17.89
N SER A 102 -6.30 9.01 -18.45
CA SER A 102 -6.39 8.76 -19.89
C SER A 102 -6.86 10.01 -20.66
N GLU A 103 -7.81 10.76 -20.11
CA GLU A 103 -8.26 12.03 -20.67
C GLU A 103 -7.15 13.09 -20.61
N ALA A 104 -6.49 13.24 -19.45
CA ALA A 104 -5.39 14.16 -19.28
C ALA A 104 -4.23 13.85 -20.25
N GLU A 105 -3.93 12.57 -20.48
CA GLU A 105 -2.91 12.13 -21.44
C GLU A 105 -3.26 12.51 -22.88
N LYS A 106 -4.52 12.33 -23.31
CA LYS A 106 -5.01 12.75 -24.64
C LYS A 106 -4.91 14.25 -24.85
N GLU A 107 -5.20 15.03 -23.82
CA GLU A 107 -5.14 16.50 -23.86
C GLU A 107 -3.76 17.08 -23.55
N ASN A 108 -2.75 16.22 -23.34
CA ASN A 108 -1.40 16.61 -22.89
C ASN A 108 -1.41 17.50 -21.63
N LYS A 109 -2.35 17.23 -20.71
CA LYS A 109 -2.53 17.87 -19.43
C LYS A 109 -1.94 17.02 -18.30
N ARG A 110 -1.85 17.62 -17.12
CA ARG A 110 -1.45 16.91 -15.89
C ARG A 110 -2.55 15.93 -15.47
N GLY A 111 -2.15 14.73 -15.05
CA GLY A 111 -3.06 13.75 -14.45
C GLY A 111 -3.72 14.22 -13.14
N PRO A 112 -4.70 13.47 -12.63
CA PRO A 112 -5.43 13.82 -11.41
C PRO A 112 -4.52 13.83 -10.17
N ILE A 113 -4.82 14.75 -9.25
CA ILE A 113 -4.23 14.79 -7.90
C ILE A 113 -5.36 14.46 -6.93
N ALA A 114 -5.17 13.43 -6.11
CA ALA A 114 -6.14 13.00 -5.11
C ALA A 114 -5.52 13.11 -3.71
N MET A 115 -6.30 13.60 -2.75
CA MET A 115 -5.91 13.69 -1.34
C MET A 115 -6.86 12.82 -0.52
N ILE A 116 -6.30 11.94 0.31
CA ILE A 116 -7.07 11.10 1.21
C ILE A 116 -7.08 11.75 2.58
N VAL A 117 -8.27 12.06 3.09
CA VAL A 117 -8.49 12.76 4.36
C VAL A 117 -9.41 11.94 5.27
N GLY A 118 -9.22 12.09 6.57
CA GLY A 118 -10.04 11.41 7.57
C GLY A 118 -9.34 11.38 8.94
N PRO A 119 -10.08 11.01 10.00
CA PRO A 119 -9.53 10.91 11.36
C PRO A 119 -8.49 9.78 11.49
N GLY A 120 -7.90 9.62 12.67
CA GLY A 120 -7.02 8.50 12.98
C GLY A 120 -7.69 7.15 12.75
N ASP A 121 -6.88 6.15 12.38
CA ASP A 121 -7.28 4.73 12.39
C ASP A 121 -8.47 4.31 11.50
N VAL A 122 -8.75 5.06 10.43
CA VAL A 122 -9.78 4.71 9.42
C VAL A 122 -9.24 4.01 8.16
N GLY A 123 -7.97 3.57 8.18
CA GLY A 123 -7.37 2.84 7.05
C GLY A 123 -6.90 3.70 5.87
N LYS A 124 -6.65 5.00 6.06
CA LYS A 124 -6.17 5.94 5.03
C LYS A 124 -4.93 5.42 4.29
N SER A 125 -3.94 4.93 5.04
CA SER A 125 -2.71 4.43 4.46
C SER A 125 -2.91 3.11 3.69
N THR A 126 -3.89 2.30 4.11
CA THR A 126 -4.28 1.06 3.42
C THR A 126 -4.90 1.36 2.06
N ILE A 127 -5.87 2.28 1.99
CA ILE A 127 -6.47 2.68 0.72
C ILE A 127 -5.43 3.36 -0.20
N CYS A 128 -4.54 4.19 0.33
CA CYS A 128 -3.40 4.73 -0.44
C CYS A 128 -2.59 3.60 -1.09
N ARG A 129 -2.21 2.57 -0.31
CA ARG A 129 -1.44 1.42 -0.81
C ARG A 129 -2.18 0.66 -1.92
N VAL A 130 -3.48 0.39 -1.74
CA VAL A 130 -4.32 -0.28 -2.75
C VAL A 130 -4.34 0.53 -4.05
N LEU A 131 -4.66 1.82 -3.99
CA LEU A 131 -4.76 2.67 -5.19
C LEU A 131 -3.43 2.81 -5.93
N LEU A 132 -2.32 2.92 -5.20
CA LEU A 132 -0.97 2.99 -5.76
C LEU A 132 -0.57 1.66 -6.41
N ASN A 133 -0.87 0.53 -5.78
CA ASN A 133 -0.61 -0.80 -6.33
C ASN A 133 -1.41 -1.05 -7.62
N TYR A 134 -2.69 -0.68 -7.65
CA TYR A 134 -3.50 -0.79 -8.86
C TYR A 134 -2.96 0.09 -9.99
N ALA A 135 -2.50 1.30 -9.68
CA ALA A 135 -1.85 2.17 -10.67
C ALA A 135 -0.55 1.56 -11.21
N ALA A 136 0.29 0.98 -10.35
CA ALA A 136 1.50 0.31 -10.77
C ALA A 136 1.22 -0.92 -11.65
N ARG A 137 0.15 -1.68 -11.36
CA ARG A 137 -0.32 -2.81 -12.20
C ARG A 137 -0.75 -2.37 -13.59
N MET A 138 -1.28 -1.14 -13.72
CA MET A 138 -1.60 -0.52 -15.03
C MET A 138 -0.40 0.21 -15.65
N VAL A 139 0.83 -0.06 -15.19
CA VAL A 139 2.08 0.54 -15.71
C VAL A 139 2.06 2.08 -15.60
N ARG A 140 1.29 2.63 -14.65
CA ARG A 140 1.34 4.05 -14.30
C ARG A 140 2.43 4.27 -13.25
N ARG A 141 3.00 5.47 -13.22
CA ARG A 141 4.04 5.89 -12.26
C ARG A 141 3.57 7.04 -11.37
N PRO A 142 2.57 6.84 -10.48
CA PRO A 142 2.07 7.90 -9.63
C PRO A 142 3.13 8.35 -8.61
N ILE A 143 3.06 9.62 -8.21
CA ILE A 143 3.82 10.13 -7.07
C ILE A 143 2.98 9.96 -5.82
N SER A 144 3.43 9.13 -4.89
CA SER A 144 2.88 9.05 -3.54
C SER A 144 3.45 10.20 -2.71
N VAL A 145 2.59 10.93 -2.00
CA VAL A 145 2.98 12.01 -1.08
C VAL A 145 2.47 11.67 0.30
N ASP A 146 3.36 11.65 1.28
CA ASP A 146 3.07 11.36 2.67
C ASP A 146 3.28 12.61 3.51
N LEU A 147 2.21 13.03 4.19
CA LEU A 147 2.17 14.20 5.04
C LEU A 147 1.99 13.82 6.52
N ASP A 148 1.92 12.52 6.85
CA ASP A 148 1.78 12.05 8.22
C ASP A 148 3.14 11.97 8.92
N VAL A 149 3.43 12.99 9.73
CA VAL A 149 4.67 13.05 10.52
C VAL A 149 4.70 12.04 11.68
N GLY A 150 3.56 11.46 12.06
CA GLY A 150 3.47 10.50 13.15
C GLY A 150 3.73 9.06 12.69
N GLN A 151 3.02 8.64 11.65
CA GLN A 151 3.01 7.28 11.11
C GLN A 151 3.39 7.25 9.62
N GLY A 152 4.46 7.97 9.27
CA GLY A 152 4.96 8.04 7.90
C GLY A 152 5.41 6.68 7.37
N HIS A 153 5.10 6.41 6.11
CA HIS A 153 5.44 5.17 5.40
C HIS A 153 6.67 5.31 4.49
N ILE A 154 7.11 6.54 4.21
CA ILE A 154 8.24 6.82 3.31
C ILE A 154 9.58 6.79 4.04
N SER A 155 9.64 7.33 5.25
CA SER A 155 10.88 7.48 6.03
C SER A 155 10.58 7.37 7.52
N ILE A 156 11.53 7.78 8.36
CA ILE A 156 11.42 7.73 9.82
C ILE A 156 10.32 8.68 10.34
N PRO A 157 9.75 8.40 11.52
CA PRO A 157 8.81 9.31 12.17
C PRO A 157 9.36 10.72 12.33
N GLY A 158 8.50 11.72 12.15
CA GLY A 158 8.87 13.13 12.14
C GLY A 158 9.26 13.66 10.76
N THR A 159 8.94 12.94 9.69
CA THR A 159 9.23 13.36 8.31
C THR A 159 7.96 13.47 7.48
N ILE A 160 8.02 14.31 6.44
CA ILE A 160 7.08 14.29 5.31
C ILE A 160 7.86 13.99 4.04
N GLY A 161 7.22 13.45 3.02
CA GLY A 161 7.95 13.13 1.80
C GLY A 161 7.11 12.74 0.61
N ALA A 162 7.80 12.43 -0.48
CA ALA A 162 7.20 11.93 -1.71
C ALA A 162 8.08 10.85 -2.36
N LEU A 163 7.44 9.88 -2.99
CA LEU A 163 8.07 8.74 -3.66
C LEU A 163 7.37 8.47 -4.99
N VAL A 164 8.14 8.16 -6.03
CA VAL A 164 7.57 7.67 -7.30
C VAL A 164 7.32 6.18 -7.17
N VAL A 165 6.08 5.75 -7.37
CA VAL A 165 5.73 4.33 -7.33
C VAL A 165 5.76 3.79 -8.76
N GLU A 166 6.71 2.92 -9.05
CA GLU A 166 6.89 2.34 -10.39
C GLU A 166 6.45 0.88 -10.48
N ARG A 167 6.55 0.18 -9.35
CA ARG A 167 6.23 -1.25 -9.23
C ARG A 167 5.29 -1.44 -8.04
N PRO A 168 4.44 -2.47 -8.06
CA PRO A 168 3.63 -2.82 -6.90
C PRO A 168 4.52 -3.03 -5.68
N ALA A 169 4.02 -2.65 -4.51
CA ALA A 169 4.69 -2.85 -3.24
C ALA A 169 5.00 -4.34 -3.02
N GLY A 170 6.21 -4.64 -2.57
CA GLY A 170 6.50 -5.92 -1.94
C GLY A 170 5.58 -6.12 -0.73
N ILE A 171 5.17 -7.37 -0.48
CA ILE A 171 4.26 -7.68 0.62
C ILE A 171 4.92 -7.36 1.96
N GLU A 172 6.18 -7.77 2.10
CA GLU A 172 7.02 -7.60 3.29
C GLU A 172 7.69 -6.21 3.32
N GLU A 173 8.32 -5.80 2.21
CA GLU A 173 9.17 -4.60 2.15
C GLU A 173 8.39 -3.30 1.86
N GLY A 174 7.18 -3.37 1.33
CA GLY A 174 6.43 -2.19 0.90
C GLY A 174 6.90 -1.64 -0.46
N PHE A 175 6.74 -0.33 -0.68
CA PHE A 175 7.17 0.31 -1.94
C PHE A 175 8.69 0.49 -1.98
N SER A 176 9.29 0.36 -3.18
CA SER A 176 10.72 0.62 -3.38
C SER A 176 11.04 2.08 -3.04
N GLN A 177 11.96 2.31 -2.11
CA GLN A 177 12.38 3.63 -1.66
C GLN A 177 13.55 4.17 -2.50
N GLU A 178 13.42 4.12 -3.82
CA GLU A 178 14.43 4.68 -4.74
C GLU A 178 14.27 6.20 -4.83
N ALA A 179 15.29 6.93 -4.37
CA ALA A 179 15.37 8.40 -4.38
C ALA A 179 14.09 9.11 -3.86
N PRO A 180 13.69 8.83 -2.60
CA PRO A 180 12.58 9.54 -1.97
C PRO A 180 12.95 11.00 -1.70
N LEU A 181 11.99 11.89 -1.87
CA LEU A 181 12.11 13.28 -1.43
C LEU A 181 11.61 13.33 0.02
N VAL A 182 12.46 13.69 0.98
CA VAL A 182 12.12 13.66 2.41
C VAL A 182 12.52 14.99 3.05
N TYR A 183 11.60 15.54 3.84
CA TYR A 183 11.82 16.70 4.70
C TYR A 183 11.64 16.29 6.15
N ASN A 184 12.61 16.67 6.99
CA ASN A 184 12.53 16.42 8.43
C ASN A 184 11.79 17.56 9.14
N PHE A 185 10.68 17.21 9.77
CA PHE A 185 9.91 18.10 10.65
C PHE A 185 10.37 18.01 12.10
N GLY A 186 10.83 16.84 12.56
CA GLY A 186 11.39 16.63 13.90
C GLY A 186 10.36 16.45 15.02
N HIS A 187 9.06 16.50 14.72
CA HIS A 187 7.99 16.25 15.69
C HIS A 187 6.98 15.22 15.16
N LYS A 188 6.34 14.47 16.07
CA LYS A 188 5.32 13.47 15.72
C LYS A 188 3.92 14.04 15.51
N SER A 189 3.74 15.35 15.72
CA SER A 189 2.46 16.04 15.66
C SER A 189 2.64 17.40 14.99
N PRO A 190 1.88 17.72 13.93
CA PRO A 190 1.96 19.02 13.26
C PRO A 190 1.71 20.21 14.20
N GLN A 191 0.93 20.00 15.27
CA GLN A 191 0.60 21.02 16.28
C GLN A 191 1.83 21.51 17.04
N SER A 192 2.92 20.75 17.09
CA SER A 192 4.16 21.19 17.76
C SER A 192 4.77 22.43 17.10
N ASN A 193 4.65 22.57 15.78
CA ASN A 193 5.12 23.75 15.05
C ASN A 193 4.39 23.88 13.69
N ILE A 194 3.21 24.49 13.72
CA ILE A 194 2.35 24.57 12.53
C ILE A 194 2.96 25.42 11.42
N ASN A 195 3.76 26.44 11.78
CA ASN A 195 4.42 27.32 10.83
C ASN A 195 5.51 26.56 10.05
N LEU A 196 6.36 25.83 10.76
CA LEU A 196 7.37 24.98 10.12
C LEU A 196 6.72 23.90 9.27
N TYR A 197 5.66 23.25 9.77
CA TYR A 197 4.93 22.24 9.01
C TYR A 197 4.40 22.80 7.68
N GLY A 198 3.79 23.99 7.70
CA GLY A 198 3.34 24.69 6.49
C GLY A 198 4.48 24.97 5.50
N ILE A 199 5.61 25.48 5.98
CA ILE A 199 6.80 25.75 5.15
C ILE A 199 7.30 24.46 4.47
N LEU A 200 7.38 23.35 5.22
CA LEU A 200 7.84 22.08 4.67
C LEU A 200 6.86 21.52 3.63
N VAL A 201 5.55 21.65 3.87
CA VAL A 201 4.51 21.24 2.89
C VAL A 201 4.61 22.07 1.62
N ASP A 202 4.84 23.38 1.72
CA ASP A 202 5.01 24.26 0.55
C ASP A 202 6.26 23.90 -0.26
N GLN A 203 7.38 23.63 0.43
CA GLN A 203 8.62 23.17 -0.21
C GLN A 203 8.43 21.82 -0.91
N LEU A 204 7.78 20.86 -0.24
CA LEU A 204 7.46 19.56 -0.81
C LEU A 204 6.57 19.69 -2.05
N ALA A 205 5.53 20.53 -1.98
CA ALA A 205 4.63 20.78 -3.10
C ALA A 205 5.35 21.43 -4.29
N ALA A 206 6.27 22.37 -4.06
CA ALA A 206 7.06 23.00 -5.12
C ALA A 206 7.95 21.97 -5.84
N MET A 207 8.69 21.16 -5.08
CA MET A 207 9.55 20.12 -5.65
C MET A 207 8.77 19.03 -6.38
N VAL A 208 7.62 18.60 -5.85
CA VAL A 208 6.75 17.62 -6.52
C VAL A 208 6.21 18.17 -7.84
N LYS A 209 5.81 19.45 -7.88
CA LYS A 209 5.37 20.11 -9.13
C LYS A 209 6.50 20.14 -10.16
N GLU A 210 7.72 20.48 -9.76
CA GLU A 210 8.88 20.47 -10.64
C GLU A 210 9.13 19.06 -11.21
N ARG A 211 9.12 18.04 -10.34
CA ARG A 211 9.30 16.64 -10.75
C ARG A 211 8.21 16.17 -11.73
N LEU A 212 6.97 16.64 -11.56
CA LEU A 212 5.86 16.35 -12.48
C LEU A 212 6.07 16.98 -13.86
N GLU A 213 6.57 18.21 -13.95
CA GLU A 213 6.84 18.88 -15.23
C GLU A 213 8.03 18.25 -15.97
N VAL A 214 9.08 17.85 -15.25
CA VAL A 214 10.21 17.12 -15.83
C VAL A 214 9.77 15.76 -16.37
N ASN A 215 8.94 15.02 -15.61
CA ASN A 215 8.48 13.70 -16.02
C ASN A 215 7.51 13.69 -17.22
N LYS A 216 6.90 14.83 -17.59
CA LYS A 216 6.20 14.93 -18.89
C LYS A 216 7.17 14.77 -20.08
N LYS A 217 8.44 15.13 -19.91
CA LYS A 217 9.50 15.01 -20.93
C LYS A 217 10.23 13.67 -20.89
N SER A 218 10.15 12.93 -19.79
CA SER A 218 10.74 11.60 -19.62
C SER A 218 9.95 10.49 -20.34
N LYS A 219 9.64 10.68 -21.62
CA LYS A 219 9.13 9.62 -22.52
C LYS A 219 10.25 8.75 -23.11
N PHE A 220 11.51 9.06 -22.81
CA PHE A 220 12.68 8.34 -23.28
C PHE A 220 13.72 8.35 -22.19
N ILE A 221 14.06 7.18 -21.67
CA ILE A 221 15.37 6.74 -21.14
C ILE A 221 15.04 5.44 -20.39
N PHE A 222 15.13 4.34 -21.13
CA PHE A 222 15.36 3.01 -20.59
C PHE A 222 16.87 2.77 -20.63
N PHE A 223 17.43 2.28 -19.54
CA PHE A 223 18.51 1.29 -19.58
C PHE A 223 18.18 0.23 -18.53
#